data_AF-A0A2S9DNF2-F1
#
_entry.id   AF-A0A2S9DNF2-F1
#
_cell.length_a   1.000
_cell.length_b   1.000
_cell.length_c   1.000
_cell.angle_alpha   90.00
_cell.angle_beta   90.00
_cell.angle_gamma   90.00
#
_symmetry.space_group_name_H-M   'P 1'
#
loop_
_entity.id
_entity.type
_entity.pdbx_description
1 polymer ?
#
loop_
_entity_poly.entity_id
_entity_poly.type
_entity_poly.pdbx_seq_one_letter_code
_entity_poly.pdbx_strand_id
1 'polypeptide(L)'
;MNTTALGDTLSQLDRELTELTGLAASAPNLTGTSLRALFTHTTQLLSTLREHLAGTEDPRLALELATAGQALADEAARMRVAAADRLAATNAHTLHPEELDALRTAGADTTREARRCAGRPSFLDPAALLASWLHLPYSEAATLVQDASDLIGRRNPAGQSVPPRFTHLGALFTTPDPTRTPVLHPTLV
;
A
#
# COMPACT_ATOMS: atom_id res chain seq x y z
N MET A 1 34.08 4.28 -5.63
CA MET A 1 32.93 4.72 -6.43
C MET A 1 33.03 6.24 -6.56
N ASN A 2 33.04 6.80 -7.78
CA ASN A 2 33.17 8.26 -7.95
C ASN A 2 31.89 8.94 -7.43
N THR A 3 32.02 9.83 -6.45
CA THR A 3 30.88 10.55 -5.83
C THR A 3 30.07 11.34 -6.86
N THR A 4 30.73 11.83 -7.91
CA THR A 4 30.08 12.49 -9.06
C THR A 4 29.16 11.55 -9.85
N ALA A 5 29.60 10.32 -10.14
CA ALA A 5 28.80 9.35 -10.87
C ALA A 5 27.57 8.90 -10.06
N LEU A 6 27.70 8.83 -8.73
CA LEU A 6 26.57 8.58 -7.83
C LEU A 6 25.58 9.76 -7.84
N GLY A 7 26.06 11.00 -7.77
CA GLY A 7 25.23 12.19 -7.86
C GLY A 7 24.46 12.29 -9.18
N ASP A 8 25.10 11.97 -10.30
CA ASP A 8 24.47 11.94 -11.62
C ASP A 8 23.37 10.87 -11.70
N THR A 9 23.64 9.68 -11.15
CA THR A 9 22.69 8.57 -11.10
C THR A 9 21.47 8.91 -10.24
N LEU A 10 21.68 9.54 -9.08
CA LEU A 10 20.59 9.97 -8.20
C LEU A 10 19.73 11.06 -8.85
N SER A 11 20.35 12.01 -9.55
CA SER A 11 19.64 13.06 -10.29
C SER A 11 18.85 12.50 -11.47
N GLN A 12 19.36 11.46 -12.12
CA GLN A 12 18.61 10.75 -13.16
C GLN A 12 17.41 9.99 -12.58
N LEU A 13 17.62 9.27 -11.47
CA LEU A 13 16.57 8.52 -10.79
C LEU A 13 15.44 9.45 -10.31
N ASP A 14 15.77 10.61 -9.73
CA ASP A 14 14.78 11.61 -9.30
C ASP A 14 13.88 12.09 -10.46
N ARG A 15 14.50 12.34 -11.61
CA ARG A 15 13.77 12.71 -12.83
C ARG A 15 12.85 11.60 -13.32
N GLU A 16 13.36 10.37 -13.37
CA GLU A 16 12.57 9.20 -13.80
C GLU A 16 11.41 8.91 -12.84
N LEU A 17 11.61 9.07 -11.52
CA LEU A 17 10.55 8.93 -10.51
C LEU A 17 9.51 10.06 -10.62
N THR A 18 9.93 11.29 -10.89
CA THR A 18 9.03 12.42 -11.12
C THR A 18 8.17 12.22 -12.37
N GLU A 19 8.77 11.72 -13.45
CA GLU A 19 8.04 11.40 -14.68
C GLU A 19 7.07 10.24 -14.45
N LEU A 20 7.52 9.18 -13.75
CA LEU A 20 6.71 8.02 -13.44
C LEU A 20 5.51 8.37 -12.55
N THR A 21 5.66 9.24 -11.56
CA THR A 21 4.55 9.69 -10.71
C THR A 21 3.51 10.49 -11.50
N GLY A 22 3.95 11.35 -12.43
CA GLY A 22 3.05 12.06 -13.34
C GLY A 22 2.28 11.13 -14.29
N LEU A 23 2.95 10.11 -14.83
CA LEU A 23 2.34 9.10 -15.69
C LEU A 23 1.40 8.17 -14.92
N ALA A 24 1.76 7.76 -13.70
CA ALA A 24 0.97 6.88 -12.85
C ALA A 24 -0.38 7.50 -12.46
N ALA A 25 -0.44 8.81 -12.29
CA ALA A 25 -1.70 9.54 -12.05
C ALA A 25 -2.69 9.43 -13.23
N SER A 26 -2.20 9.11 -14.44
CA SER A 26 -2.99 9.10 -15.68
C SER A 26 -3.14 7.71 -16.30
N ALA A 27 -2.45 6.68 -15.79
CA ALA A 27 -2.40 5.36 -16.39
C ALA A 27 -3.59 4.47 -15.97
N PRO A 28 -4.46 4.02 -16.90
CA PRO A 28 -5.51 3.07 -16.58
C PRO A 28 -4.92 1.65 -16.52
N ASN A 29 -4.68 1.18 -15.29
CA ASN A 29 -4.38 -0.21 -14.90
C ASN A 29 -2.96 -0.71 -15.23
N LEU A 30 -2.09 -0.68 -14.20
CA LEU A 30 -0.80 -1.39 -14.21
C LEU A 30 -1.01 -2.90 -14.00
N THR A 31 -0.17 -3.73 -14.64
CA THR A 31 -0.22 -5.19 -14.45
C THR A 31 0.26 -5.57 -13.04
N GLY A 32 -0.22 -6.70 -12.50
CA GLY A 32 0.20 -7.20 -11.19
C GLY A 32 1.71 -7.45 -11.09
N THR A 33 2.34 -7.87 -12.19
CA THR A 33 3.80 -8.05 -12.28
C THR A 33 4.54 -6.73 -12.17
N SER A 34 4.11 -5.70 -12.90
CA SER A 34 4.70 -4.36 -12.85
C SER A 34 4.56 -3.74 -11.46
N LEU A 35 3.36 -3.84 -10.85
CA LEU A 35 3.11 -3.35 -9.49
C LEU A 35 4.03 -4.02 -8.46
N ARG A 36 4.22 -5.34 -8.56
CA ARG A 36 5.11 -6.06 -7.64
C ARG A 36 6.56 -5.65 -7.83
N ALA A 37 7.03 -5.53 -9.07
CA ALA A 37 8.38 -5.08 -9.35
C ALA A 37 8.63 -3.69 -8.74
N LEU A 38 7.71 -2.73 -8.96
CA LEU A 38 7.81 -1.40 -8.39
C LEU A 38 7.84 -1.44 -6.85
N PHE A 39 6.97 -2.22 -6.23
CA PHE A 39 6.92 -2.33 -4.76
C PHE A 39 8.22 -2.91 -4.19
N THR A 40 8.78 -3.96 -4.81
CA THR A 40 10.05 -4.56 -4.38
C THR A 40 11.20 -3.56 -4.45
N HIS A 41 11.39 -2.89 -5.60
CA HIS A 41 12.49 -1.93 -5.77
C HIS A 41 12.33 -0.71 -4.85
N THR A 42 11.10 -0.20 -4.68
CA THR A 42 10.81 0.91 -3.76
C THR A 42 11.16 0.54 -2.31
N THR A 43 10.78 -0.67 -1.88
CA THR A 43 11.10 -1.14 -0.52
C THR A 43 12.62 -1.26 -0.30
N GLN A 44 13.36 -1.76 -1.29
CA GLN A 44 14.82 -1.84 -1.24
C GLN A 44 15.45 -0.44 -1.16
N LEU A 45 15.00 0.49 -2.00
CA LEU A 45 15.47 1.87 -2.00
C LEU A 45 15.22 2.55 -0.64
N LEU A 46 14.02 2.40 -0.09
CA LEU A 46 13.67 2.93 1.24
C LEU A 46 14.55 2.34 2.35
N SER A 47 14.87 1.04 2.31
CA SER A 47 15.78 0.44 3.30
C SER A 47 17.18 1.05 3.21
N THR A 48 17.71 1.21 2.01
CA THR A 48 19.03 1.82 1.78
C THR A 48 19.07 3.26 2.28
N LEU A 49 18.03 4.05 1.96
CA LEU A 49 17.92 5.45 2.40
C LEU A 49 17.85 5.55 3.92
N ARG A 50 17.03 4.71 4.56
CA ARG A 50 16.96 4.62 6.03
C ARG A 50 18.32 4.33 6.65
N GLU A 51 19.08 3.39 6.09
CA GLU A 51 20.41 3.03 6.59
C GLU A 51 21.41 4.18 6.46
N HIS A 52 21.39 4.91 5.35
CA HIS A 52 22.27 6.07 5.16
C HIS A 52 21.89 7.24 6.09
N LEU A 53 20.60 7.55 6.22
CA LEU A 53 20.13 8.60 7.13
C LEU A 53 20.35 8.25 8.60
N ALA A 54 20.25 6.98 8.98
CA ALA A 54 20.52 6.56 10.36
C ALA A 54 21.99 6.71 10.77
N GLY A 55 22.91 6.75 9.80
CA GLY A 55 24.34 6.97 10.03
C GLY A 55 24.77 8.44 10.01
N THR A 56 23.84 9.39 9.85
CA THR A 56 24.17 10.82 9.80
C THR A 56 24.46 11.40 11.19
N GLU A 57 25.38 12.36 11.26
CA GLU A 57 25.64 13.16 12.46
C GLU A 57 24.88 14.50 12.45
N ASP A 58 24.26 14.89 11.32
CA ASP A 58 23.52 16.15 11.24
C ASP A 58 22.12 16.00 11.89
N PRO A 59 21.81 16.74 12.97
CA PRO A 59 20.51 16.64 13.64
C PRO A 59 19.33 17.07 12.75
N ARG A 60 19.55 17.85 11.68
CA ARG A 60 18.52 18.22 10.71
C ARG A 60 18.12 17.00 9.86
N LEU A 61 19.10 16.21 9.43
CA LEU A 61 18.86 14.96 8.71
C LEU A 61 18.17 13.90 9.60
N ALA A 62 18.38 13.93 10.91
CA ALA A 62 17.63 13.10 11.85
C ALA A 62 16.13 13.47 11.91
N LEU A 63 15.79 14.76 11.85
CA LEU A 63 14.40 15.22 11.75
C LEU A 63 13.77 14.87 10.40
N GLU A 64 14.54 14.93 9.31
CA GLU A 64 14.09 14.46 8.00
C GLU A 64 13.79 12.96 8.01
N LEU A 65 14.65 12.15 8.65
CA LEU A 65 14.39 10.72 8.82
C LEU A 65 13.11 10.44 9.62
N ALA A 66 12.87 11.18 10.70
CA ALA A 66 11.62 11.05 11.47
C ALA A 66 10.38 11.42 10.64
N THR A 67 10.48 12.49 9.84
CA THR A 67 9.41 12.96 8.95
C THR A 67 9.13 11.93 7.84
N ALA A 68 10.17 11.40 7.21
CA ALA A 68 10.07 10.33 6.22
C ALA A 68 9.42 9.07 6.81
N GLY A 69 9.83 8.68 8.02
CA GLY A 69 9.25 7.56 8.75
C GLY A 69 7.76 7.72 9.01
N GLN A 70 7.32 8.91 9.43
CA GLN A 70 5.90 9.19 9.63
C GLN A 70 5.11 9.13 8.32
N ALA A 71 5.62 9.73 7.24
CA ALA A 71 4.96 9.71 5.94
C ALA A 71 4.78 8.28 5.42
N LEU A 72 5.78 7.42 5.59
CA LEU A 72 5.72 5.99 5.25
C LEU A 72 4.73 5.23 6.13
N ALA A 73 4.69 5.51 7.44
CA ALA A 73 3.74 4.89 8.35
C ALA A 73 2.29 5.25 7.99
N ASP A 74 2.02 6.51 7.65
CA ASP A 74 0.71 6.98 7.23
C ASP A 74 0.27 6.31 5.91
N GLU A 75 1.17 6.21 4.93
CA GLU A 75 0.88 5.52 3.68
C GLU A 75 0.66 4.01 3.88
N ALA A 76 1.48 3.37 4.71
CA ALA A 76 1.28 1.96 5.07
C ALA A 76 -0.08 1.74 5.75
N ALA A 77 -0.51 2.65 6.62
CA ALA A 77 -1.84 2.59 7.22
C ALA A 77 -2.95 2.72 6.16
N ARG A 78 -2.83 3.66 5.23
CA ARG A 78 -3.78 3.81 4.10
C ARG A 78 -3.82 2.55 3.23
N MET A 79 -2.65 1.99 2.90
CA MET A 79 -2.54 0.74 2.15
C MET A 79 -3.22 -0.44 2.86
N ARG A 80 -3.08 -0.55 4.19
CA ARG A 80 -3.74 -1.61 4.98
C ARG A 80 -5.27 -1.51 4.89
N VAL A 81 -5.82 -0.30 5.04
CA VAL A 81 -7.27 -0.05 4.93
C VAL A 81 -7.76 -0.33 3.49
N ALA A 82 -7.02 0.13 2.49
CA ALA A 82 -7.34 -0.14 1.07
C ALA A 82 -7.28 -1.63 0.75
N ALA A 83 -6.29 -2.37 1.26
CA ALA A 83 -6.19 -3.82 1.10
C ALA A 83 -7.39 -4.54 1.74
N ALA A 84 -7.83 -4.11 2.92
CA ALA A 84 -9.02 -4.66 3.57
C ALA A 84 -10.29 -4.43 2.75
N ASP A 85 -10.50 -3.22 2.20
CA ASP A 85 -11.59 -2.96 1.24
C ASP A 85 -11.49 -3.90 0.04
N ARG A 86 -10.31 -4.03 -0.57
CA ARG A 86 -10.13 -4.88 -1.75
C ARG A 86 -10.39 -6.36 -1.46
N LEU A 87 -9.94 -6.88 -0.32
CA LEU A 87 -10.22 -8.26 0.10
C LEU A 87 -11.72 -8.49 0.30
N ALA A 88 -12.42 -7.54 0.92
CA ALA A 88 -13.86 -7.60 1.10
C ALA A 88 -14.61 -7.50 -0.24
N ALA A 89 -14.28 -6.51 -1.07
CA ALA A 89 -14.92 -6.26 -2.35
C ALA A 89 -14.73 -7.40 -3.36
N THR A 90 -13.62 -8.16 -3.26
CA THR A 90 -13.34 -9.30 -4.14
C THR A 90 -13.75 -10.64 -3.56
N ASN A 91 -14.27 -10.66 -2.32
CA ASN A 91 -14.52 -11.87 -1.55
C ASN A 91 -13.31 -12.81 -1.56
N ALA A 92 -12.11 -12.29 -1.29
CA ALA A 92 -10.87 -13.06 -1.39
C ALA A 92 -10.84 -14.30 -0.49
N HIS A 93 -11.62 -14.32 0.59
CA HIS A 93 -11.80 -15.48 1.47
C HIS A 93 -12.36 -16.73 0.74
N THR A 94 -12.98 -16.56 -0.44
CA THR A 94 -13.50 -17.67 -1.26
C THR A 94 -12.48 -18.24 -2.25
N LEU A 95 -11.23 -17.78 -2.24
CA LEU A 95 -10.17 -18.35 -3.07
C LEU A 95 -9.91 -19.82 -2.68
N HIS A 96 -9.60 -20.64 -3.68
CA HIS A 96 -9.27 -22.06 -3.46
C HIS A 96 -8.01 -22.19 -2.58
N PRO A 97 -7.91 -23.19 -1.67
CA PRO A 97 -6.75 -23.35 -0.79
C PRO A 97 -5.41 -23.35 -1.51
N GLU A 98 -5.28 -24.10 -2.61
CA GLU A 98 -4.00 -24.13 -3.33
C GLU A 98 -3.71 -22.80 -4.07
N GLU A 99 -4.73 -21.98 -4.36
CA GLU A 99 -4.51 -20.62 -4.87
C GLU A 99 -3.89 -19.73 -3.79
N LEU A 100 -4.42 -19.84 -2.56
CA LEU A 100 -3.91 -19.13 -1.39
C LEU A 100 -2.49 -19.60 -1.03
N ASP A 101 -2.21 -20.90 -1.08
CA ASP A 101 -0.87 -21.42 -0.81
C ASP A 101 0.14 -21.00 -1.89
N ALA A 102 -0.27 -20.97 -3.16
CA ALA A 102 0.58 -20.45 -4.24
C ALA A 102 0.92 -18.97 -4.03
N LEU A 103 -0.05 -18.14 -3.62
CA LEU A 103 0.13 -16.71 -3.35
C LEU A 103 1.09 -16.40 -2.20
N ARG A 104 1.39 -17.36 -1.32
CA ARG A 104 2.40 -17.19 -0.26
C ARG A 104 3.83 -17.29 -0.77
N THR A 105 4.05 -18.03 -1.85
CA THR A 105 5.39 -18.36 -2.36
C THR A 105 5.70 -17.66 -3.67
N ALA A 106 4.66 -17.33 -4.43
CA ALA A 106 4.77 -16.71 -5.74
C ALA A 106 3.76 -15.59 -5.91
N GLY A 107 3.98 -14.83 -6.96
CA GLY A 107 3.07 -13.81 -7.40
C GLY A 107 1.70 -14.31 -7.84
N ALA A 108 0.67 -13.49 -7.64
CA ALA A 108 -0.61 -13.66 -8.33
C ALA A 108 -0.40 -13.71 -9.85
N ASP A 109 -0.85 -14.81 -10.45
CA ASP A 109 -0.99 -14.95 -11.90
C ASP A 109 -2.32 -14.32 -12.34
N THR A 110 -2.22 -13.15 -12.94
CA THR A 110 -3.39 -12.39 -13.41
C THR A 110 -3.74 -12.67 -14.88
N THR A 111 -3.09 -13.66 -15.52
CA THR A 111 -3.37 -14.02 -16.92
C THR A 111 -4.55 -14.96 -17.08
N ARG A 112 -4.99 -15.56 -15.97
CA ARG A 112 -6.16 -16.44 -15.87
C ARG A 112 -7.12 -15.94 -14.80
N GLU A 113 -8.33 -16.50 -14.81
CA GLU A 113 -9.29 -16.26 -13.73
C GLU A 113 -8.79 -16.86 -12.41
N ALA A 114 -9.12 -16.18 -11.31
CA ALA A 114 -8.81 -16.65 -9.97
C ALA A 114 -9.69 -17.87 -9.63
N ARG A 115 -9.06 -18.97 -9.20
CA ARG A 115 -9.79 -20.18 -8.82
C ARG A 115 -10.46 -20.00 -7.46
N ARG A 116 -11.78 -20.18 -7.41
CA ARG A 116 -12.60 -20.09 -6.19
C ARG A 116 -13.05 -21.46 -5.71
N CYS A 117 -13.38 -21.57 -4.43
CA CYS A 117 -14.02 -22.76 -3.87
C CYS A 117 -15.39 -22.99 -4.52
N ALA A 118 -15.69 -24.23 -4.91
CA ALA A 118 -17.02 -24.62 -5.41
C ALA A 118 -18.05 -24.83 -4.27
N GLY A 119 -17.57 -24.96 -3.02
CA GLY A 119 -18.38 -25.16 -1.83
C GLY A 119 -17.98 -24.22 -0.70
N ARG A 120 -17.96 -24.72 0.54
CA ARG A 120 -17.60 -23.92 1.72
C ARG A 120 -16.16 -23.38 1.60
N PRO A 121 -15.94 -22.05 1.72
CA PRO A 121 -14.61 -21.48 1.78
C PRO A 121 -13.82 -21.91 3.03
N SER A 122 -12.49 -21.90 2.94
CA SER A 122 -11.61 -22.22 4.08
C SER A 122 -11.68 -21.17 5.19
N PHE A 123 -11.98 -19.93 4.83
CA PHE A 123 -12.14 -18.82 5.76
C PHE A 123 -13.59 -18.36 5.78
N LEU A 124 -14.11 -18.06 6.96
CA LEU A 124 -15.52 -17.67 7.13
C LEU A 124 -15.86 -16.39 6.40
N ASP A 125 -14.98 -15.40 6.47
CA ASP A 125 -15.18 -14.04 5.97
C ASP A 125 -13.82 -13.41 5.58
N PRO A 126 -13.81 -12.20 4.96
CA PRO A 126 -12.58 -11.50 4.63
C PRO A 126 -11.68 -11.18 5.83
N ALA A 127 -12.25 -10.94 7.01
CA ALA A 127 -11.48 -10.64 8.23
C ALA A 127 -10.73 -11.88 8.74
N ALA A 128 -11.34 -13.07 8.65
CA ALA A 128 -10.71 -14.34 9.00
C ALA A 128 -9.55 -14.66 8.06
N LEU A 129 -9.72 -14.43 6.76
CA LEU A 129 -8.61 -14.54 5.81
C LEU A 129 -7.50 -13.55 6.17
N LEU A 130 -7.82 -12.27 6.35
CA LEU A 130 -6.85 -11.21 6.64
C LEU A 130 -6.06 -11.48 7.94
N ALA A 131 -6.76 -11.90 9.01
CA ALA A 131 -6.17 -12.29 10.28
C ALA A 131 -5.17 -13.43 10.10
N SER A 132 -5.56 -14.48 9.36
CA SER A 132 -4.67 -15.60 9.08
C SER A 132 -3.52 -15.24 8.14
N TRP A 133 -3.73 -14.31 7.21
CA TRP A 133 -2.75 -13.96 6.18
C TRP A 133 -1.63 -13.07 6.71
N LEU A 134 -1.98 -12.12 7.59
CA LEU A 134 -1.05 -11.16 8.18
C LEU A 134 -0.64 -11.53 9.61
N HIS A 135 -1.10 -12.67 10.13
CA HIS A 135 -0.87 -13.10 11.51
C HIS A 135 -1.35 -12.08 12.55
N LEU A 136 -2.54 -11.52 12.33
CA LEU A 136 -3.16 -10.54 13.23
C LEU A 136 -4.26 -11.20 14.06
N PRO A 137 -4.59 -10.68 15.26
CA PRO A 137 -5.81 -11.04 15.97
C PRO A 137 -7.04 -10.79 15.09
N TYR A 138 -8.03 -11.69 15.15
CA TYR A 138 -9.26 -11.54 14.37
C TYR A 138 -9.98 -10.21 14.64
N SER A 139 -10.00 -9.74 15.90
CA SER A 139 -10.62 -8.46 16.26
C SER A 139 -9.97 -7.27 15.57
N GLU A 140 -8.64 -7.28 15.39
CA GLU A 140 -7.91 -6.23 14.67
C GLU A 140 -8.25 -6.28 13.17
N ALA A 141 -8.24 -7.47 12.57
CA ALA A 141 -8.61 -7.64 11.16
C ALA A 141 -10.07 -7.24 10.89
N ALA A 142 -10.99 -7.59 11.78
CA ALA A 142 -12.40 -7.20 11.68
C ALA A 142 -12.59 -5.69 11.80
N THR A 143 -11.86 -5.04 12.72
CA THR A 143 -11.84 -3.57 12.85
C THR A 143 -11.32 -2.93 11.56
N LEU A 144 -10.24 -3.46 10.98
CA LEU A 144 -9.67 -2.93 9.74
C LEU A 144 -10.64 -3.02 8.55
N VAL A 145 -11.41 -4.10 8.43
CA VAL A 145 -12.45 -4.25 7.40
C VAL A 145 -13.60 -3.26 7.64
N GLN A 146 -13.95 -3.01 8.90
CA GLN A 146 -14.96 -2.02 9.27
C GLN A 146 -14.48 -0.59 8.98
N ASP A 147 -13.24 -0.25 9.31
CA ASP A 147 -12.62 1.04 8.99
C ASP A 147 -12.59 1.30 7.49
N ALA A 148 -12.28 0.27 6.68
CA ALA A 148 -12.33 0.37 5.23
C ALA A 148 -13.75 0.70 4.72
N SER A 149 -14.76 0.09 5.34
CA SER A 149 -16.16 0.38 5.05
C SER A 149 -16.56 1.81 5.43
N ASP A 150 -16.00 2.33 6.53
CA ASP A 150 -16.32 3.65 7.04
C ASP A 150 -15.57 4.79 6.33
N LEU A 151 -14.36 4.52 5.81
CA LEU A 151 -13.46 5.50 5.16
C LEU A 151 -13.47 5.47 3.63
N ILE A 152 -13.50 4.29 3.01
CA ILE A 152 -13.38 4.14 1.55
C ILE A 152 -14.76 3.98 0.92
N GLY A 153 -15.54 2.99 1.38
CA GLY A 153 -16.85 2.73 0.81
C GLY A 153 -17.47 1.45 1.30
N ARG A 154 -18.79 1.37 1.19
CA ARG A 154 -19.58 0.21 1.61
C ARG A 154 -20.08 -0.57 0.41
N ARG A 155 -20.63 -1.74 0.68
CA ARG A 155 -21.38 -2.53 -0.29
C ARG A 155 -22.79 -2.74 0.23
N ASN A 156 -23.79 -2.51 -0.64
CA ASN A 156 -25.17 -2.88 -0.30
C ASN A 156 -25.36 -4.41 -0.46
N PRO A 157 -26.49 -4.99 -0.01
CA PRO A 157 -26.76 -6.42 -0.20
C PRO A 157 -26.76 -6.89 -1.67
N ALA A 158 -26.92 -5.98 -2.63
CA ALA A 158 -26.80 -6.26 -4.06
C ALA A 158 -25.34 -6.19 -4.58
N GLY A 159 -24.35 -5.98 -3.69
CA GLY A 159 -22.93 -5.90 -4.03
C GLY A 159 -22.49 -4.57 -4.65
N GLN A 160 -23.37 -3.57 -4.75
CA GLN A 160 -23.06 -2.28 -5.35
C GLN A 160 -22.30 -1.38 -4.36
N SER A 161 -21.40 -0.56 -4.89
CA SER A 161 -20.67 0.43 -4.11
C SER A 161 -21.60 1.51 -3.56
N VAL A 162 -21.47 1.80 -2.27
CA VAL A 162 -22.17 2.86 -1.56
C VAL A 162 -21.13 3.78 -0.93
N PRO A 163 -21.38 5.10 -0.86
CA PRO A 163 -20.47 6.04 -0.22
C PRO A 163 -20.07 5.63 1.22
N PRO A 164 -18.85 6.02 1.65
CA PRO A 164 -18.37 5.77 3.01
C PRO A 164 -19.30 6.39 4.05
N ARG A 165 -19.31 5.80 5.25
CA ARG A 165 -20.17 6.30 6.35
C ARG A 165 -19.72 7.67 6.83
N PHE A 166 -18.40 7.92 6.89
CA PHE A 166 -17.84 9.19 7.30
C PHE A 166 -17.22 9.92 6.10
N THR A 167 -18.05 10.56 5.29
CA THR A 167 -17.65 11.20 4.02
C THR A 167 -16.49 12.18 4.16
N HIS A 168 -16.49 13.01 5.21
CA HIS A 168 -15.41 13.97 5.45
C HIS A 168 -14.09 13.29 5.86
N LEU A 169 -14.15 12.27 6.72
CA LEU A 169 -12.97 11.49 7.09
C LEU A 169 -12.43 10.68 5.91
N GLY A 170 -13.30 10.13 5.07
CA GLY A 170 -12.91 9.48 3.82
C GLY A 170 -12.21 10.43 2.85
N ALA A 171 -12.63 11.69 2.78
CA ALA A 171 -11.95 12.71 1.99
C ALA A 171 -10.54 13.01 2.55
N LEU A 172 -10.40 13.19 3.87
CA LEU A 172 -9.09 13.40 4.52
C LEU A 172 -8.17 12.19 4.40
N PHE A 173 -8.73 10.98 4.42
CA PHE A 173 -8.00 9.74 4.21
C PHE A 173 -7.41 9.67 2.79
N THR A 174 -8.14 10.18 1.79
CA THR A 174 -7.70 10.18 0.39
C THR A 174 -6.76 11.34 0.08
N THR A 175 -7.01 12.50 0.67
CA THR A 175 -6.23 13.72 0.47
C THR A 175 -5.88 14.30 1.84
N PRO A 176 -4.74 13.88 2.43
CA PRO A 176 -4.28 14.39 3.71
C PRO A 176 -4.05 15.91 3.65
N ASP A 177 -4.32 16.60 4.76
CA ASP A 177 -4.06 18.04 4.88
C ASP A 177 -2.55 18.29 5.08
N PRO A 178 -1.86 18.89 4.10
CA PRO A 178 -0.41 19.13 4.19
C PRO A 178 -0.03 20.17 5.24
N THR A 179 -0.99 20.93 5.78
CA THR A 179 -0.71 21.93 6.82
C THR A 179 -0.58 21.33 8.22
N ARG A 180 -1.02 20.08 8.40
CA ARG A 180 -1.03 19.38 9.70
C ARG A 180 0.06 18.32 9.84
N THR A 181 0.68 17.93 8.73
CA THR A 181 1.70 16.88 8.70
C THR A 181 3.00 17.47 8.15
N PRO A 182 4.14 17.35 8.85
CA PRO A 182 5.42 17.76 8.28
C PRO A 182 5.67 16.98 6.99
N VAL A 183 6.08 17.68 5.94
CA VAL A 183 6.36 17.11 4.62
C VAL A 183 7.85 17.22 4.30
N LEU A 184 8.38 16.24 3.57
CA LEU A 184 9.70 16.38 2.97
C LEU A 184 9.61 17.43 1.86
N HIS A 185 10.50 18.40 1.90
CA HIS A 185 10.59 19.41 0.85
C HIS A 185 11.58 18.93 -0.22
N PRO A 186 11.17 18.83 -1.50
CA PRO A 186 12.02 18.28 -2.55
C PRO A 186 13.27 19.13 -2.83
N THR A 187 13.35 20.38 -2.36
CA THR A 187 14.58 21.18 -2.30
C THR A 187 14.33 22.48 -1.51
N LEU A 188 15.30 22.95 -0.75
CA LEU A 188 15.47 24.39 -0.50
C LEU A 188 16.31 24.92 -1.67
N VAL A 189 15.73 25.81 -2.47
CA VAL A 189 16.44 26.57 -3.50
C VAL A 189 17.54 27.41 -2.85
#